data_AF-A0A2H6GKQ1-F1
#
_entry.id   AF-A0A2H6GKQ1-F1
#
_cell.length_a   1.000
_cell.length_b   1.000
_cell.length_c   1.000
_cell.angle_alpha   90.00
_cell.angle_beta   90.00
_cell.angle_gamma   90.00
#
_symmetry.space_group_name_H-M   'P 1'
#
loop_
_entity.id
_entity.type
_entity.pdbx_description
1 polymer ?
#
loop_
_entity_poly.entity_id
_entity_poly.type
_entity_poly.pdbx_seq_one_letter_code
_entity_poly.pdbx_strand_id
1 'polypeptide(L)'
;MVVGGRSAWLNFLIKPKIRVKDTPPEITAIARQNHWKPPLIRSVIPFYYPFYRTRGQAMHWVTGEKRGDEVRRGETVEELKTRNFDLMRPGHTDLSTGLFSPGVRAQTLHLFLATMENAGGIPFLPMQLSREKFHERVVHNTTEGFDVSDLFVIEEKTFLLRERYSILYFPLFLVEVREGERIRLLLLDAVSGDLVRQIGHMEMETLLNNLGIGESQTPVENRLKLLPLICPECDGDLQTGTTAVIRFCCNCGRGWESGGPRLRERKCLWAGTEVMVRQKQTIFLPFWRWNADGGSSVIPAFGVRSPHLLYNISRRYYEADFPAENIPYSCRTSVKTLPAELSPEEAKELADVVIYTHRKAPVEKNGKMDSLVLIPFRRMGPDLVDHYHGLAVPVSGLNARMS
;
A
#
# COMPACT_ATOMS: atom_id res chain seq x y z
N MET A 1 -4.14 15.13 -9.23
CA MET A 1 -3.96 13.86 -8.48
C MET A 1 -2.98 13.00 -9.25
N VAL A 2 -1.83 12.68 -8.68
CA VAL A 2 -0.82 11.84 -9.33
C VAL A 2 -1.14 10.38 -9.01
N VAL A 3 -1.38 9.59 -10.06
CA VAL A 3 -1.67 8.16 -9.94
C VAL A 3 -0.41 7.42 -10.34
N GLY A 4 0.30 6.84 -9.36
CA GLY A 4 1.38 5.89 -9.64
C GLY A 4 0.79 4.54 -10.06
N GLY A 5 1.33 3.94 -11.12
CA GLY A 5 1.08 2.52 -11.39
C GLY A 5 1.69 1.64 -10.27
N ARG A 6 1.26 0.38 -10.16
CA ARG A 6 1.76 -0.54 -9.11
C ARG A 6 3.27 -0.75 -9.09
N SER A 7 3.92 -0.67 -10.23
CA SER A 7 5.38 -0.76 -10.37
C SER A 7 6.09 0.58 -10.17
N ALA A 8 5.36 1.69 -10.11
CA ALA A 8 5.91 3.02 -9.91
C ALA A 8 6.06 3.30 -8.41
N TRP A 9 7.28 3.14 -7.91
CA TRP A 9 7.65 3.61 -6.59
C TRP A 9 7.60 5.14 -6.60
N LEU A 10 6.60 5.69 -5.91
CA LEU A 10 6.51 7.14 -5.73
C LEU A 10 7.48 7.56 -4.63
N ASN A 11 8.32 8.54 -4.93
CA ASN A 11 9.21 9.13 -3.94
C ASN A 11 8.54 10.37 -3.34
N PHE A 12 8.39 10.37 -2.02
CA PHE A 12 7.84 11.45 -1.23
C PHE A 12 8.90 12.02 -0.28
N LEU A 13 8.72 13.25 0.17
CA LEU A 13 9.50 13.85 1.25
C LEU A 13 8.59 14.52 2.28
N ILE A 14 9.12 14.65 3.49
CA ILE A 14 8.57 15.53 4.55
C ILE A 14 9.44 16.79 4.59
N LYS A 15 8.85 17.98 4.53
CA LYS A 15 9.63 19.22 4.65
C LYS A 15 10.11 19.38 6.11
N PRO A 16 11.35 19.87 6.34
CA PRO A 16 11.79 20.19 7.69
C PRO A 16 10.89 21.27 8.28
N LYS A 17 10.57 21.15 9.57
CA LYS A 17 9.83 22.19 10.30
C LYS A 17 10.75 23.22 10.93
N ILE A 18 11.96 22.79 11.29
CA ILE A 18 13.02 23.64 11.81
C ILE A 18 13.91 24.02 10.63
N ARG A 19 14.23 25.30 10.48
CA ARG A 19 15.19 25.75 9.46
C ARG A 19 16.59 25.69 10.04
N VAL A 20 17.61 25.55 9.18
CA VAL A 20 19.03 25.51 9.58
C VAL A 20 19.42 26.68 10.50
N LYS A 21 18.92 27.90 10.22
CA LYS A 21 19.18 29.09 11.04
C LYS A 21 18.51 29.07 12.42
N ASP A 22 17.48 28.23 12.59
CA ASP A 22 16.69 28.09 13.80
C ASP A 22 17.15 26.86 14.63
N THR A 23 18.24 26.19 14.24
CA THR A 23 18.85 25.05 14.97
C THR A 23 19.53 25.43 16.32
N PRO A 24 20.11 26.64 16.53
CA PRO A 24 20.80 26.95 17.78
C PRO A 24 19.98 26.84 19.08
N PRO A 25 18.71 27.28 19.12
CA PRO A 25 17.84 27.02 20.27
C PRO A 25 17.70 25.53 20.61
N GLU A 26 17.53 24.66 19.61
CA GLU A 26 17.34 23.22 19.81
C GLU A 26 18.61 22.57 20.40
N ILE A 27 19.77 22.92 19.84
CA ILE A 27 21.07 22.47 20.38
C ILE A 27 21.28 22.94 21.82
N THR A 28 20.85 24.17 22.14
CA THR A 28 20.93 24.69 23.51
C THR A 28 20.02 23.90 24.44
N ALA A 29 18.82 23.53 24.01
CA ALA A 29 17.89 22.71 24.78
C ALA A 29 18.47 21.30 25.03
N ILE A 30 19.00 20.65 23.99
CA ILE A 30 19.66 19.35 24.07
C ILE A 30 20.86 19.40 25.03
N ALA A 31 21.72 20.41 24.91
CA ALA A 31 22.88 20.57 25.77
C ALA A 31 22.49 20.73 27.25
N ARG A 32 21.43 21.50 27.53
CA ARG A 32 20.89 21.64 28.89
C ARG A 32 20.36 20.31 29.45
N GLN A 33 19.59 19.58 28.66
CA GLN A 33 19.03 18.27 29.05
C GLN A 33 20.13 17.23 29.34
N ASN A 34 21.27 17.32 28.66
CA ASN A 34 22.38 16.39 28.81
C ASN A 34 23.53 16.94 29.71
N HIS A 35 23.32 18.07 30.38
CA HIS A 35 24.30 18.73 31.25
C HIS A 35 25.64 19.06 30.56
N TRP A 36 25.61 19.43 29.29
CA TRP A 36 26.79 19.86 28.54
C TRP A 36 27.13 21.32 28.83
N LYS A 37 28.40 21.69 28.65
CA LYS A 37 28.78 23.11 28.59
C LYS A 37 28.10 23.77 27.38
N PRO A 38 27.87 25.10 27.39
CA PRO A 38 27.30 25.81 26.25
C PRO A 38 28.04 25.46 24.95
N PRO A 39 27.36 24.78 24.01
CA PRO A 39 28.01 24.34 22.78
C PRO A 39 28.13 25.50 21.80
N LEU A 40 29.27 25.61 21.12
CA LEU A 40 29.40 26.44 19.93
C LEU A 40 29.09 25.60 18.70
N ILE A 41 28.06 25.99 17.95
CA ILE A 41 27.71 25.33 16.69
C ILE A 41 28.72 25.75 15.63
N ARG A 42 29.36 24.77 15.00
CA ARG A 42 30.31 24.99 13.91
C ARG A 42 29.65 24.85 12.55
N SER A 43 28.85 23.82 12.38
CA SER A 43 28.19 23.51 11.11
C SER A 43 26.87 22.81 11.33
N VAL A 44 25.94 23.03 10.40
CA VAL A 44 24.65 22.35 10.31
C VAL A 44 24.45 21.94 8.86
N ILE A 45 24.45 20.64 8.60
CA ILE A 45 24.36 20.06 7.26
C ILE A 45 23.00 19.38 7.15
N PRO A 46 22.04 19.96 6.41
CA PRO A 46 20.75 19.34 6.19
C PRO A 46 20.84 18.26 5.12
N PHE A 47 20.10 17.16 5.30
CA PHE A 47 19.96 16.13 4.30
C PHE A 47 18.66 15.33 4.45
N TYR A 48 18.29 14.63 3.39
CA TYR A 48 17.15 13.73 3.35
C TYR A 48 17.57 12.28 3.48
N TYR A 49 17.13 11.61 4.54
CA TYR A 49 17.38 10.19 4.76
C TYR A 49 16.24 9.33 4.20
N PRO A 50 16.52 8.33 3.34
CA PRO A 50 15.49 7.53 2.72
C PRO A 50 14.94 6.42 3.61
N PHE A 51 13.62 6.23 3.54
CA PHE A 51 12.91 5.07 4.04
C PHE A 51 12.12 4.43 2.91
N TYR A 52 12.21 3.11 2.78
CA TYR A 52 11.19 2.37 2.06
C TYR A 52 9.91 2.35 2.90
N ARG A 53 8.77 2.59 2.26
CA ARG A 53 7.44 2.52 2.88
C ARG A 53 6.54 1.57 2.09
N THR A 54 6.04 0.54 2.77
CA THR A 54 5.05 -0.40 2.22
C THR A 54 3.75 -0.30 2.99
N ARG A 55 2.64 -0.16 2.27
CA ARG A 55 1.29 -0.24 2.83
C ARG A 55 0.53 -1.37 2.18
N GLY A 56 -0.33 -2.04 2.93
CA GLY A 56 -1.16 -3.12 2.39
C GLY A 56 -2.05 -3.75 3.44
N GLN A 57 -2.56 -4.93 3.08
CA GLN A 57 -3.38 -5.80 3.90
C GLN A 57 -2.68 -7.14 4.01
N ALA A 58 -2.60 -7.69 5.22
CA ALA A 58 -2.06 -9.01 5.46
C ALA A 58 -3.17 -9.94 5.95
N MET A 59 -3.20 -11.14 5.38
CA MET A 59 -4.01 -12.26 5.84
C MET A 59 -3.06 -13.37 6.25
N HIS A 60 -3.17 -13.83 7.48
CA HIS A 60 -2.36 -14.90 8.03
C HIS A 60 -3.28 -16.03 8.44
N TRP A 61 -3.22 -17.11 7.68
CA TRP A 61 -3.92 -18.33 7.97
C TRP A 61 -2.99 -19.26 8.73
N VAL A 62 -3.49 -19.81 9.82
CA VAL A 62 -2.76 -20.75 10.67
C VAL A 62 -3.67 -21.91 11.03
N THR A 63 -3.10 -23.11 11.01
CA THR A 63 -3.73 -24.31 11.55
C THR A 63 -2.84 -24.92 12.59
N GLY A 64 -3.45 -25.44 13.65
CA GLY A 64 -2.69 -25.98 14.75
C GLY A 64 -3.58 -26.63 15.79
N GLU A 65 -2.96 -27.08 16.87
CA GLU A 65 -3.65 -27.60 18.04
C GLU A 65 -3.59 -26.58 19.18
N LYS A 66 -4.69 -26.36 19.89
CA LYS A 66 -4.69 -25.44 21.03
C LYS A 66 -3.75 -25.92 22.13
N ARG A 67 -2.93 -25.00 22.66
CA ARG A 67 -2.10 -25.22 23.85
C ARG A 67 -2.97 -25.06 25.10
N GLY A 68 -3.32 -26.17 25.75
CA GLY A 68 -4.03 -26.15 27.03
C GLY A 68 -4.01 -27.48 27.76
N ASP A 69 -3.83 -27.43 29.09
CA ASP A 69 -3.68 -28.58 29.98
C ASP A 69 -5.01 -29.30 30.34
N GLU A 70 -6.19 -28.76 30.03
CA GLU A 70 -7.46 -29.36 30.52
C GLU A 70 -8.63 -29.50 29.52
N VAL A 71 -8.55 -29.06 28.26
CA VAL A 71 -9.68 -29.28 27.33
C VAL A 71 -9.18 -29.63 25.93
N ARG A 72 -9.29 -30.94 25.61
CA ARG A 72 -9.15 -31.58 24.29
C ARG A 72 -7.81 -31.36 23.57
N ARG A 73 -6.75 -32.05 24.05
CA ARG A 73 -5.60 -32.39 23.19
C ARG A 73 -6.10 -33.00 21.87
N GLY A 74 -5.64 -32.47 20.74
CA GLY A 74 -5.91 -32.99 19.40
C GLY A 74 -7.07 -32.33 18.62
N GLU A 75 -7.75 -31.30 19.14
CA GLU A 75 -8.69 -30.53 18.32
C GLU A 75 -7.91 -29.56 17.41
N THR A 76 -7.89 -29.87 16.11
CA THR A 76 -7.31 -28.99 15.10
C THR A 76 -8.17 -27.74 14.95
N VAL A 77 -7.55 -26.57 15.16
CA VAL A 77 -8.16 -25.26 14.98
C VAL A 77 -7.55 -24.60 13.76
N GLU A 78 -8.40 -23.94 12.98
CA GLU A 78 -7.97 -23.07 11.87
C GLU A 78 -8.35 -21.63 12.20
N GLU A 79 -7.39 -20.73 12.11
CA GLU A 79 -7.60 -19.31 12.33
C GLU A 79 -7.14 -18.49 11.12
N LEU A 80 -7.93 -17.48 10.76
CA LEU A 80 -7.53 -16.46 9.78
C LEU A 80 -7.42 -15.12 10.50
N LYS A 81 -6.20 -14.68 10.75
CA LYS A 81 -5.91 -13.37 11.33
C LYS A 81 -5.69 -12.38 10.19
N THR A 82 -6.18 -11.16 10.36
CA THR A 82 -6.02 -10.12 9.34
C THR A 82 -5.62 -8.79 9.94
N ARG A 83 -4.83 -8.00 9.22
CA ARG A 83 -4.47 -6.63 9.61
C ARG A 83 -4.15 -5.76 8.42
N ASN A 84 -4.32 -4.46 8.57
CA ASN A 84 -3.67 -3.49 7.68
C ASN A 84 -2.24 -3.25 8.18
N PHE A 85 -1.29 -2.99 7.28
CA PHE A 85 0.08 -2.66 7.65
C PHE A 85 0.57 -1.40 6.92
N ASP A 86 1.46 -0.67 7.59
CA ASP A 86 2.20 0.48 7.06
C ASP A 86 3.62 0.41 7.63
N LEU A 87 4.48 -0.31 6.92
CA LEU A 87 5.84 -0.61 7.33
C LEU A 87 6.79 0.39 6.70
N MET A 88 7.69 0.93 7.50
CA MET A 88 8.79 1.76 7.04
C MET A 88 10.11 1.20 7.53
N ARG A 89 11.11 1.16 6.64
CA ARG A 89 12.47 0.70 6.95
C ARG A 89 13.51 1.60 6.29
N PRO A 90 14.66 1.84 6.95
CA PRO A 90 15.78 2.53 6.34
C PRO A 90 16.15 1.96 4.97
N GLY A 91 16.29 2.84 3.98
CA GLY A 91 16.75 2.50 2.63
C GLY A 91 18.27 2.59 2.46
N HIS A 92 18.95 3.15 3.46
CA HIS A 92 20.39 3.35 3.52
C HIS A 92 20.97 2.53 4.69
N THR A 93 22.08 1.83 4.48
CA THR A 93 22.62 0.86 5.45
C THR A 93 23.89 1.35 6.14
N ASP A 94 24.68 2.21 5.50
CA ASP A 94 25.98 2.64 6.04
C ASP A 94 25.84 3.64 7.21
N LEU A 95 24.66 4.25 7.34
CA LEU A 95 24.30 5.08 8.47
C LEU A 95 23.05 4.51 9.14
N SER A 96 23.22 3.90 10.31
CA SER A 96 22.10 3.66 11.21
C SER A 96 21.66 4.99 11.78
N THR A 97 20.53 5.56 11.37
CA THR A 97 20.11 6.83 11.97
C THR A 97 19.73 6.71 13.43
N GLY A 98 19.53 5.49 13.96
CA GLY A 98 18.84 5.27 15.23
C GLY A 98 17.31 5.40 15.11
N LEU A 99 16.81 5.90 13.96
CA LEU A 99 15.39 5.87 13.60
C LEU A 99 15.09 4.60 12.83
N PHE A 100 14.42 3.65 13.49
CA PHE A 100 13.88 2.46 12.81
C PHE A 100 12.78 2.82 11.80
N SER A 101 12.08 3.94 12.04
CA SER A 101 10.99 4.43 11.19
C SER A 101 10.65 5.88 11.55
N PRO A 102 10.15 6.70 10.59
CA PRO A 102 9.49 7.97 10.89
C PRO A 102 8.22 7.81 11.75
N GLY A 103 7.72 6.58 11.94
CA GLY A 103 6.55 6.28 12.76
C GLY A 103 5.27 6.91 12.22
N VAL A 104 4.36 7.31 13.12
CA VAL A 104 3.07 7.91 12.76
C VAL A 104 3.19 9.22 11.96
N ARG A 105 4.35 9.86 11.95
CA ARG A 105 4.58 11.12 11.22
C ARG A 105 4.38 10.99 9.71
N ALA A 106 4.70 9.84 9.14
CA ALA A 106 4.44 9.57 7.73
C ALA A 106 2.93 9.45 7.39
N GLN A 107 2.08 9.36 8.41
CA GLN A 107 0.62 9.30 8.29
C GLN A 107 -0.04 10.63 8.65
N THR A 108 0.58 11.44 9.52
CA THR A 108 0.01 12.70 10.02
C THR A 108 0.58 13.95 9.36
N LEU A 109 1.79 13.89 8.80
CA LEU A 109 2.42 15.03 8.12
C LEU A 109 2.10 15.06 6.63
N HIS A 110 2.08 16.28 6.08
CA HIS A 110 1.95 16.48 4.64
C HIS A 110 3.16 15.93 3.90
N LEU A 111 2.88 15.06 2.93
CA LEU A 111 3.88 14.47 2.05
C LEU A 111 3.92 15.26 0.74
N PHE A 112 5.13 15.58 0.30
CA PHE A 112 5.38 16.24 -0.98
C PHE A 112 6.07 15.27 -1.92
N LEU A 113 5.92 15.43 -3.23
CA LEU A 113 6.73 14.67 -4.19
C LEU A 113 8.21 15.04 -4.01
N ALA A 114 9.06 14.02 -3.91
CA ALA A 114 10.50 14.22 -3.79
C ALA A 114 11.05 14.75 -5.13
N THR A 115 11.26 16.06 -5.17
CA THR A 115 11.82 16.83 -6.28
C THR A 115 12.81 17.83 -5.69
N MET A 116 13.78 18.29 -6.48
CA MET A 116 14.75 19.30 -6.02
C MET A 116 14.07 20.60 -5.60
N GLU A 117 13.00 21.00 -6.28
CA GLU A 117 12.18 22.17 -5.93
C GLU A 117 11.54 22.01 -4.55
N ASN A 118 10.85 20.90 -4.30
CA ASN A 118 10.23 20.65 -2.99
C ASN A 118 11.27 20.46 -1.86
N ALA A 119 12.47 19.99 -2.20
CA ALA A 119 13.57 19.81 -1.25
C ALA A 119 14.23 21.13 -0.86
N GLY A 120 14.06 22.20 -1.65
CA GLY A 120 14.71 23.49 -1.40
C GLY A 120 16.24 23.41 -1.42
N GLY A 121 16.81 22.53 -2.26
CA GLY A 121 18.26 22.33 -2.38
C GLY A 121 18.89 21.43 -1.31
N ILE A 122 18.10 20.85 -0.39
CA ILE A 122 18.61 19.87 0.57
C ILE A 122 18.98 18.56 -0.17
N PRO A 123 20.20 18.04 -0.01
CA PRO A 123 20.64 16.81 -0.69
C PRO A 123 19.93 15.57 -0.15
N PHE A 124 19.83 14.54 -1.00
CA PHE A 124 19.23 13.26 -0.68
C PHE A 124 20.32 12.20 -0.51
N LEU A 125 20.21 11.39 0.55
CA LEU A 125 21.02 10.18 0.63
C LEU A 125 20.52 9.14 -0.37
N PRO A 126 21.44 8.40 -1.02
CA PRO A 126 21.08 7.39 -1.99
C PRO A 126 20.45 6.17 -1.32
N MET A 127 19.58 5.49 -2.06
CA MET A 127 19.09 4.16 -1.71
C MET A 127 20.21 3.14 -1.91
N GLN A 128 20.52 2.35 -0.88
CA GLN A 128 21.53 1.29 -0.95
C GLN A 128 20.91 -0.11 -1.01
N LEU A 129 19.77 -0.30 -0.35
CA LEU A 129 19.05 -1.56 -0.37
C LEU A 129 18.24 -1.68 -1.67
N SER A 130 18.37 -2.80 -2.40
CA SER A 130 17.55 -3.06 -3.59
C SER A 130 16.07 -3.29 -3.23
N ARG A 131 15.19 -3.12 -4.21
CA ARG A 131 13.73 -3.26 -4.02
C ARG A 131 13.35 -4.69 -3.66
N GLU A 132 14.01 -5.66 -4.29
CA GLU A 132 13.79 -7.10 -4.12
C GLU A 132 14.16 -7.52 -2.70
N LYS A 133 15.36 -7.14 -2.24
CA LYS A 133 15.81 -7.40 -0.87
C LYS A 133 14.90 -6.75 0.18
N PHE A 134 14.35 -5.57 -0.12
CA PHE A 134 13.40 -4.93 0.77
C PHE A 134 12.05 -5.67 0.80
N HIS A 135 11.55 -6.13 -0.34
CA HIS A 135 10.31 -6.91 -0.43
C HIS A 135 10.40 -8.20 0.40
N GLU A 136 11.51 -8.95 0.28
CA GLU A 136 11.76 -10.15 1.12
C GLU A 136 11.69 -9.83 2.62
N ARG A 137 12.25 -8.69 3.05
CA ARG A 137 12.16 -8.24 4.44
C ARG A 137 10.74 -7.89 4.84
N VAL A 138 9.94 -7.27 3.97
CA VAL A 138 8.54 -6.92 4.26
C VAL A 138 7.72 -8.16 4.55
N VAL A 139 7.86 -9.21 3.72
CA VAL A 139 7.16 -10.49 3.92
C VAL A 139 7.44 -11.04 5.32
N HIS A 140 8.72 -11.14 5.68
CA HIS A 140 9.14 -11.65 7.00
C HIS A 140 8.61 -10.81 8.17
N ASN A 141 8.73 -9.48 8.11
CA ASN A 141 8.23 -8.60 9.20
C ASN A 141 6.70 -8.63 9.33
N THR A 142 6.00 -8.93 8.23
CA THR A 142 4.54 -8.95 8.24
C THR A 142 3.99 -10.22 8.88
N THR A 143 4.77 -11.30 8.96
CA THR A 143 4.38 -12.53 9.67
C THR A 143 4.58 -12.41 11.18
N GLU A 144 5.68 -11.80 11.65
CA GLU A 144 6.05 -11.74 13.09
C GLU A 144 5.03 -11.05 14.02
N GLY A 145 4.09 -10.28 13.48
CA GLY A 145 3.12 -9.53 14.30
C GLY A 145 1.74 -10.19 14.43
N PHE A 146 1.59 -11.43 14.00
CA PHE A 146 0.40 -12.24 14.29
C PHE A 146 0.67 -13.08 15.53
N ASP A 147 -0.06 -12.82 16.61
CA ASP A 147 0.02 -13.63 17.82
C ASP A 147 -0.63 -14.99 17.56
N VAL A 148 0.14 -16.07 17.62
CA VAL A 148 -0.30 -17.47 17.51
C VAL A 148 0.19 -18.30 18.70
N SER A 149 0.49 -17.62 19.82
CA SER A 149 1.14 -18.21 20.99
C SER A 149 0.31 -19.31 21.67
N ASP A 150 -1.00 -19.30 21.46
CA ASP A 150 -2.00 -20.25 21.95
C ASP A 150 -2.11 -21.53 21.10
N LEU A 151 -1.38 -21.62 19.99
CA LEU A 151 -1.42 -22.77 19.07
C LEU A 151 -0.06 -23.48 18.99
N PHE A 152 -0.11 -24.80 18.88
CA PHE A 152 0.95 -25.60 18.26
C PHE A 152 0.73 -25.58 16.75
N VAL A 153 1.45 -24.71 16.06
CA VAL A 153 1.30 -24.48 14.62
C VAL A 153 1.73 -25.73 13.84
N ILE A 154 0.80 -26.27 13.04
CA ILE A 154 1.04 -27.36 12.10
C ILE A 154 1.38 -26.79 10.72
N GLU A 155 0.58 -25.84 10.25
CA GLU A 155 0.77 -25.18 8.96
C GLU A 155 0.37 -23.71 9.09
N GLU A 156 1.13 -22.83 8.46
CA GLU A 156 0.79 -21.41 8.37
C GLU A 156 1.10 -20.87 6.98
N LYS A 157 0.34 -19.84 6.58
CA LYS A 157 0.56 -19.15 5.32
C LYS A 157 0.14 -17.69 5.43
N THR A 158 0.99 -16.81 4.90
CA THR A 158 0.73 -15.38 4.87
C THR A 158 0.53 -14.90 3.44
N PHE A 159 -0.47 -14.06 3.25
CA PHE A 159 -0.85 -13.47 1.98
C PHE A 159 -0.86 -11.95 2.12
N LEU A 160 -0.29 -11.24 1.13
CA LEU A 160 -0.13 -9.80 1.15
C LEU A 160 -0.93 -9.19 0.00
N LEU A 161 -2.01 -8.50 0.34
CA LEU A 161 -2.92 -7.90 -0.62
C LEU A 161 -2.77 -6.39 -0.62
N ARG A 162 -3.01 -5.78 -1.78
CA ARG A 162 -3.02 -4.33 -2.02
C ARG A 162 -1.72 -3.64 -1.63
N GLU A 163 -0.61 -4.30 -1.91
CA GLU A 163 0.70 -3.77 -1.58
C GLU A 163 0.98 -2.50 -2.37
N ARG A 164 1.48 -1.48 -1.67
CA ARG A 164 1.90 -0.22 -2.26
C ARG A 164 3.24 0.16 -1.73
N TYR A 165 4.14 0.38 -2.67
CA TYR A 165 5.53 0.72 -2.41
C TYR A 165 5.79 2.19 -2.71
N SER A 166 6.50 2.84 -1.81
CA SER A 166 6.94 4.22 -1.94
C SER A 166 8.27 4.41 -1.23
N ILE A 167 9.00 5.46 -1.60
CA ILE A 167 10.16 5.93 -0.84
C ILE A 167 9.72 7.20 -0.10
N LEU A 168 10.08 7.30 1.17
CA LEU A 168 9.86 8.47 2.00
C LEU A 168 11.20 9.02 2.44
N TYR A 169 11.50 10.25 2.03
CA TYR A 169 12.67 10.99 2.46
C TYR A 169 12.32 11.81 3.71
N PHE A 170 13.00 11.50 4.81
CA PHE A 170 12.83 12.15 6.10
C PHE A 170 13.96 13.16 6.33
N PRO A 171 13.68 14.40 6.72
CA PRO A 171 14.71 15.43 6.85
C PRO A 171 15.46 15.28 8.17
N LEU A 172 16.79 15.23 8.11
CA LEU A 172 17.70 15.19 9.26
C LEU A 172 18.76 16.27 9.14
N PHE A 173 19.27 16.71 10.29
CA PHE A 173 20.43 17.60 10.36
C PHE A 173 21.61 16.87 11.00
N LEU A 174 22.77 16.92 10.33
CA LEU A 174 24.04 16.65 10.99
C LEU A 174 24.56 17.97 11.55
N VAL A 175 24.80 18.03 12.86
CA VAL A 175 25.25 19.23 13.55
C VAL A 175 26.57 18.97 14.25
N GLU A 176 27.60 19.72 13.88
CA GLU A 176 28.88 19.72 14.58
C GLU A 176 28.84 20.80 15.67
N VAL A 177 29.05 20.38 16.91
CA VAL A 177 29.15 21.28 18.06
C VAL A 177 30.49 21.13 18.76
N ARG A 178 31.04 22.25 19.22
CA ARG A 178 32.21 22.30 20.08
C ARG A 178 31.78 22.57 21.52
N GLU A 179 32.06 21.63 22.41
CA GLU A 179 31.87 21.72 23.85
C GLU A 179 33.24 21.85 24.53
N GLY A 180 33.72 23.08 24.74
CA GLY A 180 35.10 23.32 25.18
C GLY A 180 36.11 22.81 24.15
N GLU A 181 36.92 21.82 24.51
CA GLU A 181 37.86 21.16 23.57
C GLU A 181 37.27 19.94 22.85
N ARG A 182 36.08 19.49 23.25
CA ARG A 182 35.45 18.30 22.66
C ARG A 182 34.59 18.70 21.46
N ILE A 183 34.70 17.96 20.37
CA ILE A 183 33.78 18.05 19.23
C ILE A 183 32.76 16.93 19.37
N ARG A 184 31.48 17.26 19.20
CA ARG A 184 30.40 16.28 19.12
C ARG A 184 29.67 16.43 17.79
N LEU A 185 29.29 15.29 17.24
CA LEU A 185 28.54 15.20 16.00
C LEU A 185 27.16 14.65 16.33
N LEU A 186 26.15 15.48 16.12
CA LEU A 186 24.79 15.24 16.54
C LEU A 186 23.92 15.01 15.30
N LEU A 187 23.15 13.95 15.31
CA LEU A 187 22.10 13.73 14.32
C LEU A 187 20.78 14.19 14.91
N LEU A 188 20.17 15.22 14.32
CA LEU A 188 18.90 15.78 14.76
C LEU A 188 17.79 15.47 13.78
N ASP A 189 16.60 15.33 14.33
CA ASP A 189 15.35 15.30 13.58
C ASP A 189 14.90 16.72 13.24
N ALA A 190 14.89 17.07 11.94
CA ALA A 190 14.53 18.42 11.50
C ALA A 190 13.02 18.72 11.55
N VAL A 191 12.19 17.76 11.98
CA VAL A 191 10.76 17.94 12.20
C VAL A 191 10.45 18.27 13.65
N SER A 192 11.06 17.56 14.60
CA SER A 192 10.81 17.71 16.05
C SER A 192 11.84 18.58 16.76
N GLY A 193 13.08 18.61 16.28
CA GLY A 193 14.24 19.21 16.97
C GLY A 193 14.97 18.22 17.87
N ASP A 194 14.45 17.01 18.04
CA ASP A 194 14.99 16.03 18.97
C ASP A 194 16.35 15.50 18.51
N LEU A 195 17.23 15.28 19.50
CA LEU A 195 18.47 14.53 19.29
C LEU A 195 18.12 13.07 18.99
N VAL A 196 18.43 12.62 17.78
CA VAL A 196 18.25 11.22 17.40
C VAL A 196 19.36 10.38 18.04
N ARG A 197 20.63 10.77 17.82
CA ARG A 197 21.81 10.20 18.48
C ARG A 197 23.07 11.02 18.21
N GLN A 198 24.14 10.70 18.93
CA GLN A 198 25.50 11.14 18.58
C GLN A 198 26.14 10.13 17.62
N ILE A 199 26.96 10.61 16.69
CA ILE A 199 27.66 9.78 15.71
C ILE A 199 29.18 9.94 15.83
N GLY A 200 29.93 8.90 15.44
CA GLY A 200 31.39 8.96 15.38
C GLY A 200 31.91 9.74 14.16
N HIS A 201 33.20 10.08 14.18
CA HIS A 201 33.86 10.79 13.07
C HIS A 201 33.87 9.96 11.77
N MET A 202 34.16 8.65 11.85
CA MET A 202 34.14 7.76 10.68
C MET A 202 32.75 7.67 10.02
N GLU A 203 31.70 7.63 10.84
CA GLU A 203 30.31 7.62 10.33
C GLU A 203 29.97 8.93 9.63
N MET A 204 30.45 10.06 10.17
CA MET A 204 30.30 11.37 9.54
C MET A 204 31.02 11.44 8.20
N GLU A 205 32.27 10.99 8.11
CA GLU A 205 33.00 10.96 6.84
C GLU A 205 32.25 10.12 5.79
N THR A 206 31.75 8.95 6.18
CA THR A 206 30.97 8.07 5.31
C THR A 206 29.68 8.74 4.85
N LEU A 207 28.97 9.42 5.76
CA LEU A 207 27.78 10.19 5.44
C LEU A 207 28.08 11.33 4.44
N LEU A 208 29.13 12.11 4.68
CA LEU A 208 29.52 13.23 3.81
C LEU A 208 29.94 12.74 2.42
N ASN A 209 30.66 11.63 2.34
CA ASN A 209 31.01 10.97 1.08
C ASN A 209 29.75 10.50 0.33
N ASN A 210 28.81 9.86 1.03
CA ASN A 210 27.57 9.36 0.44
C ASN A 210 26.62 10.48 -0.01
N LEU A 211 26.64 11.63 0.65
CA LEU A 211 25.88 12.81 0.23
C LEU A 211 26.42 13.43 -1.07
N GLY A 212 27.66 13.12 -1.45
CA GLY A 212 28.28 13.63 -2.67
C GLY A 212 28.24 15.15 -2.73
N ILE A 213 28.57 15.85 -1.64
CA ILE A 213 28.48 17.32 -1.56
C ILE A 213 29.34 17.94 -2.69
N GLY A 214 28.69 18.39 -3.77
CA GLY A 214 29.33 18.89 -4.99
C GLY A 214 28.84 18.23 -6.28
N GLU A 215 28.31 17.00 -6.19
CA GLU A 215 27.62 16.29 -7.26
C GLU A 215 26.11 16.33 -6.98
N SER A 216 25.31 16.84 -7.92
CA SER A 216 23.85 16.93 -7.73
C SER A 216 23.23 15.53 -7.75
N GLN A 217 23.21 14.85 -6.61
CA GLN A 217 22.45 13.61 -6.44
C GLN A 217 20.96 13.95 -6.35
N THR A 218 20.27 13.84 -7.48
CA THR A 218 18.80 13.84 -7.49
C THR A 218 18.31 12.51 -6.94
N PRO A 219 17.21 12.48 -6.15
CA PRO A 219 16.57 11.22 -5.82
C PRO A 219 16.23 10.52 -7.13
N VAL A 220 16.47 9.20 -7.24
CA VAL A 220 16.24 8.40 -8.47
C VAL A 220 14.97 8.91 -9.12
N GLU A 221 15.11 9.55 -10.29
CA GLU A 221 14.08 10.45 -10.79
C GLU A 221 12.71 9.78 -10.72
N ASN A 222 11.80 10.44 -10.03
CA ASN A 222 10.38 10.18 -10.10
C ASN A 222 9.96 10.34 -11.57
N ARG A 223 10.10 9.29 -12.40
CA ARG A 223 9.57 9.26 -13.77
C ARG A 223 8.04 9.13 -13.69
N LEU A 224 7.42 10.20 -13.21
CA LEU A 224 5.99 10.35 -13.14
C LEU A 224 5.48 10.52 -14.55
N LYS A 225 4.73 9.52 -15.01
CA LYS A 225 3.96 9.64 -16.24
C LYS A 225 2.56 10.06 -15.84
N LEU A 226 2.17 11.26 -16.23
CA LEU A 226 0.78 11.69 -16.13
C LEU A 226 0.01 10.98 -17.24
N LEU A 227 -0.94 10.13 -16.84
CA LEU A 227 -1.90 9.54 -17.77
C LEU A 227 -3.19 10.35 -17.70
N PRO A 228 -3.70 10.87 -18.83
CA PRO A 228 -5.01 11.49 -18.85
C PRO A 228 -6.04 10.44 -18.43
N LEU A 229 -6.89 10.77 -17.46
CA LEU A 229 -8.00 9.90 -17.05
C LEU A 229 -9.19 10.05 -18.00
N ILE A 230 -8.91 9.96 -19.30
CA ILE A 230 -9.88 10.08 -20.39
C ILE A 230 -9.91 8.75 -21.14
N CYS A 231 -11.11 8.29 -21.48
CA CYS A 231 -11.32 7.05 -22.20
C CYS A 231 -10.81 7.17 -23.65
N PRO A 232 -9.84 6.36 -24.09
CA PRO A 232 -9.30 6.42 -25.46
C PRO A 232 -10.33 6.16 -26.58
N GLU A 233 -11.50 5.59 -26.25
CA GLU A 233 -12.50 5.15 -27.23
C GLU A 233 -13.68 6.11 -27.40
N CYS A 234 -13.98 6.95 -26.41
CA CYS A 234 -15.16 7.80 -26.45
C CYS A 234 -14.98 9.16 -25.77
N ASP A 235 -13.75 9.49 -25.37
CA ASP A 235 -13.34 10.73 -24.70
C ASP A 235 -14.06 11.04 -23.38
N GLY A 236 -14.90 10.13 -22.87
CA GLY A 236 -15.54 10.27 -21.57
C GLY A 236 -14.55 10.07 -20.42
N ASP A 237 -14.86 10.67 -19.27
CA ASP A 237 -14.01 10.57 -18.07
C ASP A 237 -13.89 9.12 -17.58
N LEU A 238 -12.69 8.76 -17.11
CA LEU A 238 -12.45 7.54 -16.35
C LEU A 238 -12.66 7.81 -14.87
N GLN A 239 -13.20 6.82 -14.16
CA GLN A 239 -13.40 6.90 -12.72
C GLN A 239 -12.12 7.29 -11.97
N THR A 240 -12.28 8.24 -11.06
CA THR A 240 -11.21 8.67 -10.16
C THR A 240 -11.07 7.71 -8.99
N GLY A 241 -9.84 7.34 -8.67
CA GLY A 241 -9.52 6.54 -7.49
C GLY A 241 -8.02 6.39 -7.38
N THR A 242 -7.44 6.81 -6.26
CA THR A 242 -5.99 6.69 -6.01
C THR A 242 -5.53 5.24 -5.90
N THR A 243 -6.48 4.33 -5.71
CA THR A 243 -6.31 2.91 -5.42
C THR A 243 -6.69 2.01 -6.57
N ALA A 244 -7.32 2.56 -7.62
CA ALA A 244 -7.86 1.80 -8.72
C ALA A 244 -6.74 1.25 -9.62
N VAL A 245 -6.72 -0.07 -9.78
CA VAL A 245 -5.93 -0.80 -10.78
C VAL A 245 -6.63 -0.71 -12.14
N ILE A 246 -7.97 -0.86 -12.15
CA ILE A 246 -8.81 -0.70 -13.34
C ILE A 246 -9.85 0.39 -13.08
N ARG A 247 -9.95 1.31 -14.03
CA ARG A 247 -10.91 2.42 -14.03
C ARG A 247 -11.92 2.20 -15.12
N PHE A 248 -13.20 2.39 -14.80
CA PHE A 248 -14.26 2.30 -15.80
C PHE A 248 -14.56 3.68 -16.38
N CYS A 249 -14.82 3.74 -17.68
CA CYS A 249 -15.34 4.95 -18.31
C CYS A 249 -16.79 5.19 -17.88
N CYS A 250 -17.10 6.41 -17.44
CA CYS A 250 -18.46 6.79 -17.03
C CYS A 250 -19.46 6.77 -18.20
N ASN A 251 -18.97 6.92 -19.44
CA ASN A 251 -19.79 6.96 -20.64
C ASN A 251 -20.00 5.58 -21.27
N CYS A 252 -18.94 4.85 -21.62
CA CYS A 252 -19.07 3.57 -22.34
C CYS A 252 -18.91 2.31 -21.47
N GLY A 253 -18.60 2.46 -20.18
CA GLY A 253 -18.42 1.35 -19.24
C GLY A 253 -17.20 0.45 -19.50
N ARG A 254 -16.30 0.81 -20.43
CA ARG A 254 -15.05 0.07 -20.67
C ARG A 254 -14.09 0.20 -19.50
N GLY A 255 -13.41 -0.90 -19.17
CA GLY A 255 -12.41 -0.96 -18.10
C GLY A 255 -10.99 -0.77 -18.63
N TRP A 256 -10.25 0.16 -18.03
CA TRP A 256 -8.89 0.52 -18.43
C TRP A 256 -7.91 0.35 -17.28
N GLU A 257 -6.84 -0.41 -17.52
CA GLU A 257 -5.74 -0.60 -16.61
C GLU A 257 -4.57 0.32 -16.96
N SER A 258 -3.91 0.86 -15.94
CA SER A 258 -2.67 1.63 -16.12
C SER A 258 -1.46 0.70 -16.26
N GLY A 259 -1.10 0.37 -17.50
CA GLY A 259 0.04 -0.50 -17.85
C GLY A 259 1.23 0.29 -18.40
N GLY A 260 1.94 1.02 -17.56
CA GLY A 260 3.09 1.84 -17.99
C GLY A 260 2.66 3.13 -18.70
N PRO A 261 3.14 3.45 -19.92
CA PRO A 261 2.87 4.72 -20.59
C PRO A 261 1.49 4.81 -21.25
N ARG A 262 0.73 3.72 -21.32
CA ARG A 262 -0.57 3.66 -22.01
C ARG A 262 -1.62 2.98 -21.15
N LEU A 263 -2.87 3.34 -21.39
CA LEU A 263 -4.01 2.61 -20.86
C LEU A 263 -4.20 1.33 -21.67
N ARG A 264 -4.40 0.21 -20.99
CA ARG A 264 -4.70 -1.08 -21.61
C ARG A 264 -6.15 -1.44 -21.30
N GLU A 265 -6.93 -1.74 -22.32
CA GLU A 265 -8.30 -2.20 -22.11
C GLU A 265 -8.29 -3.58 -21.45
N ARG A 266 -9.21 -3.78 -20.50
CA ARG A 266 -9.46 -5.06 -19.85
C ARG A 266 -10.83 -5.57 -20.23
N LYS A 267 -10.91 -6.87 -20.54
CA LYS A 267 -12.15 -7.54 -20.91
C LYS A 267 -13.13 -7.49 -19.72
N CYS A 268 -14.27 -6.87 -19.94
CA CYS A 268 -15.34 -6.74 -18.95
C CYS A 268 -16.60 -7.41 -19.48
N LEU A 269 -17.07 -8.43 -18.74
CA LEU A 269 -18.34 -9.11 -18.92
C LEU A 269 -19.35 -8.55 -17.92
N TRP A 270 -20.63 -8.74 -18.21
CA TRP A 270 -21.72 -8.20 -17.42
C TRP A 270 -22.65 -9.32 -17.01
N ALA A 271 -22.88 -9.47 -15.71
CA ALA A 271 -23.85 -10.40 -15.18
C ALA A 271 -25.22 -9.72 -15.12
N GLY A 272 -25.85 -9.43 -16.25
CA GLY A 272 -27.11 -8.68 -16.25
C GLY A 272 -27.66 -8.50 -17.65
N THR A 273 -28.95 -8.18 -17.75
CA THR A 273 -29.56 -7.86 -19.04
C THR A 273 -29.35 -6.40 -19.40
N GLU A 274 -29.55 -6.04 -20.67
CA GLU A 274 -29.53 -4.64 -21.12
C GLU A 274 -30.48 -3.74 -20.29
N VAL A 275 -31.62 -4.29 -19.86
CA VAL A 275 -32.60 -3.60 -19.03
C VAL A 275 -32.01 -3.27 -17.67
N MET A 276 -31.28 -4.20 -17.04
CA MET A 276 -30.67 -4.00 -15.72
C MET A 276 -29.57 -2.95 -15.75
N VAL A 277 -28.76 -2.91 -16.82
CA VAL A 277 -27.68 -1.94 -16.98
C VAL A 277 -28.20 -0.51 -17.06
N ARG A 278 -29.41 -0.31 -17.61
CA ARG A 278 -30.07 1.00 -17.72
C ARG A 278 -30.80 1.44 -16.46
N GLN A 279 -30.93 0.58 -15.44
CA GLN A 279 -31.60 0.94 -14.19
C GLN A 279 -30.71 1.88 -13.36
N LYS A 280 -31.18 3.12 -13.14
CA LYS A 280 -30.45 4.17 -12.40
C LYS A 280 -30.04 3.81 -10.97
N GLN A 281 -30.72 2.84 -10.35
CA GLN A 281 -30.48 2.38 -8.98
C GLN A 281 -29.53 1.17 -8.90
N THR A 282 -29.15 0.58 -10.03
CA THR A 282 -28.23 -0.55 -10.07
C THR A 282 -26.79 -0.06 -9.98
N ILE A 283 -26.03 -0.63 -9.05
CA ILE A 283 -24.58 -0.44 -8.94
C ILE A 283 -23.90 -1.73 -9.32
N PHE A 284 -22.93 -1.67 -10.22
CA PHE A 284 -22.17 -2.83 -10.64
C PHE A 284 -20.86 -2.92 -9.88
N LEU A 285 -20.64 -4.05 -9.20
CA LEU A 285 -19.40 -4.33 -8.50
C LEU A 285 -18.51 -5.24 -9.37
N PRO A 286 -17.23 -4.90 -9.55
CA PRO A 286 -16.30 -5.70 -10.34
C PRO A 286 -15.79 -6.92 -9.57
N PHE A 287 -15.80 -8.07 -10.23
CA PHE A 287 -15.20 -9.32 -9.75
C PHE A 287 -14.25 -9.87 -10.80
N TRP A 288 -13.08 -10.37 -10.41
CA TRP A 288 -12.24 -11.16 -11.28
C TRP A 288 -12.84 -12.53 -11.49
N ARG A 289 -12.98 -12.93 -12.76
CA ARG A 289 -13.38 -14.28 -13.13
C ARG A 289 -12.14 -15.14 -13.29
N TRP A 290 -12.07 -16.19 -12.50
CA TRP A 290 -11.10 -17.27 -12.64
C TRP A 290 -11.76 -18.36 -13.47
N ASN A 291 -11.23 -18.64 -14.66
CA ASN A 291 -11.66 -19.78 -15.46
C ASN A 291 -10.62 -20.89 -15.31
N ALA A 292 -11.06 -22.08 -14.92
CA ALA A 292 -10.23 -23.27 -14.88
C ALA A 292 -11.02 -24.52 -15.29
N ASP A 293 -10.34 -25.65 -15.41
CA ASP A 293 -10.81 -26.81 -16.18
C ASP A 293 -12.03 -27.54 -15.57
N GLY A 294 -12.54 -27.12 -14.39
CA GLY A 294 -13.76 -27.66 -13.77
C GLY A 294 -14.83 -26.61 -13.43
N GLY A 295 -14.64 -25.35 -13.81
CA GLY A 295 -15.66 -24.31 -13.60
C GLY A 295 -15.12 -22.88 -13.68
N SER A 296 -16.00 -21.92 -13.36
CA SER A 296 -15.58 -20.53 -13.17
C SER A 296 -15.89 -20.06 -11.76
N SER A 297 -14.89 -19.45 -11.13
CA SER A 297 -14.99 -18.83 -9.82
C SER A 297 -14.88 -17.32 -9.94
N VAL A 298 -15.42 -16.59 -8.95
CA VAL A 298 -15.31 -15.13 -8.93
C VAL A 298 -14.71 -14.61 -7.63
N ILE A 299 -13.80 -13.64 -7.73
CA ILE A 299 -13.16 -12.97 -6.61
C ILE A 299 -13.47 -11.47 -6.67
N PRO A 300 -13.91 -10.83 -5.58
CA PRO A 300 -14.11 -9.38 -5.54
C PRO A 300 -12.89 -8.63 -6.05
N ALA A 301 -13.10 -7.67 -6.95
CA ALA A 301 -12.03 -6.81 -7.43
C ALA A 301 -12.08 -5.41 -6.81
N PHE A 302 -13.19 -5.04 -6.17
CA PHE A 302 -13.40 -3.70 -5.60
C PHE A 302 -12.77 -3.49 -4.22
N GLY A 303 -12.62 -2.21 -3.85
CA GLY A 303 -12.07 -1.75 -2.58
C GLY A 303 -12.94 -2.02 -1.35
N VAL A 304 -12.34 -2.66 -0.34
CA VAL A 304 -12.96 -2.96 0.97
C VAL A 304 -11.99 -2.56 2.09
N ARG A 305 -12.49 -1.92 3.14
CA ARG A 305 -11.69 -1.36 4.25
C ARG A 305 -11.11 -2.44 5.17
N SER A 306 -11.90 -3.47 5.44
CA SER A 306 -11.53 -4.58 6.32
C SER A 306 -11.07 -5.78 5.47
N PRO A 307 -9.85 -6.31 5.68
CA PRO A 307 -9.41 -7.51 4.99
C PRO A 307 -10.29 -8.72 5.36
N HIS A 308 -10.73 -8.83 6.62
CA HIS A 308 -11.67 -9.87 7.04
C HIS A 308 -13.00 -9.82 6.27
N LEU A 309 -13.55 -8.62 6.04
CA LEU A 309 -14.73 -8.46 5.20
C LEU A 309 -14.46 -8.86 3.75
N LEU A 310 -13.32 -8.47 3.19
CA LEU A 310 -12.91 -8.85 1.84
C LEU A 310 -12.87 -10.39 1.71
N TYR A 311 -12.22 -11.08 2.64
CA TYR A 311 -12.18 -12.55 2.70
C TYR A 311 -13.59 -13.16 2.78
N ASN A 312 -14.46 -12.65 3.65
CA ASN A 312 -15.83 -13.18 3.79
C ASN A 312 -16.69 -12.97 2.55
N ILE A 313 -16.46 -11.88 1.80
CA ILE A 313 -17.13 -11.69 0.51
C ILE A 313 -16.54 -12.70 -0.49
N SER A 314 -15.22 -12.81 -0.60
CA SER A 314 -14.56 -13.77 -1.49
C SER A 314 -15.06 -15.19 -1.27
N ARG A 315 -15.11 -15.65 -0.01
CA ARG A 315 -15.60 -17.00 0.33
C ARG A 315 -17.04 -17.24 -0.10
N ARG A 316 -17.92 -16.25 0.05
CA ARG A 316 -19.34 -16.36 -0.32
C ARG A 316 -19.56 -16.37 -1.83
N TYR A 317 -18.75 -15.63 -2.57
CA TYR A 317 -18.89 -15.49 -4.02
C TYR A 317 -18.01 -16.45 -4.82
N TYR A 318 -17.04 -17.14 -4.20
CA TYR A 318 -16.05 -17.94 -4.91
C TYR A 318 -16.65 -18.96 -5.87
N GLU A 319 -17.70 -19.67 -5.44
CA GLU A 319 -18.39 -20.70 -6.24
C GLU A 319 -19.73 -20.19 -6.81
N ALA A 320 -20.05 -18.90 -6.63
CA ALA A 320 -21.29 -18.33 -7.13
C ALA A 320 -21.21 -18.18 -8.65
N ASP A 321 -22.21 -18.73 -9.35
CA ASP A 321 -22.28 -18.66 -10.81
C ASP A 321 -23.08 -17.43 -11.26
N PHE A 322 -22.55 -16.73 -12.26
CA PHE A 322 -23.18 -15.53 -12.80
C PHE A 322 -23.28 -15.66 -14.31
N PRO A 323 -24.48 -15.49 -14.89
CA PRO A 323 -24.64 -15.48 -16.34
C PRO A 323 -23.98 -14.22 -16.90
N ALA A 324 -22.72 -14.34 -17.31
CA ALA A 324 -21.89 -13.22 -17.73
C ALA A 324 -21.80 -13.15 -19.26
N GLU A 325 -22.35 -12.08 -19.82
CA GLU A 325 -22.39 -11.85 -21.27
C GLU A 325 -21.74 -10.52 -21.66
N ASN A 326 -21.53 -10.36 -22.97
CA ASN A 326 -21.00 -9.13 -23.54
C ASN A 326 -22.16 -8.22 -23.96
N ILE A 327 -22.51 -7.25 -23.13
CA ILE A 327 -23.59 -6.30 -23.43
C ILE A 327 -23.12 -5.25 -24.45
N PRO A 328 -23.85 -4.90 -25.50
CA PRO A 328 -23.42 -3.87 -26.47
C PRO A 328 -23.04 -2.54 -25.80
N TYR A 329 -22.03 -1.83 -26.33
CA TYR A 329 -21.57 -0.56 -25.74
C TYR A 329 -22.66 0.51 -25.67
N SER A 330 -23.56 0.54 -26.66
CA SER A 330 -24.73 1.42 -26.70
C SER A 330 -25.67 1.24 -25.49
N CYS A 331 -25.62 0.10 -24.82
CA CYS A 331 -26.43 -0.22 -23.65
C CYS A 331 -25.73 0.12 -22.32
N ARG A 332 -24.44 0.47 -22.35
CA ARG A 332 -23.59 0.73 -21.16
C ARG A 332 -23.49 2.21 -20.77
N THR A 333 -24.35 3.06 -21.32
CA THR A 333 -24.33 4.49 -21.05
C THR A 333 -24.77 4.78 -19.62
N SER A 334 -24.01 5.61 -18.89
CA SER A 334 -24.31 6.05 -17.53
C SER A 334 -24.33 4.94 -16.46
N VAL A 335 -23.54 3.87 -16.66
CA VAL A 335 -23.44 2.81 -15.65
C VAL A 335 -22.70 3.29 -14.42
N LYS A 336 -23.28 3.02 -13.25
CA LYS A 336 -22.60 3.17 -11.96
C LYS A 336 -21.83 1.89 -11.66
N THR A 337 -20.50 1.94 -11.77
CA THR A 337 -19.62 0.86 -11.32
C THR A 337 -18.72 1.34 -10.17
N LEU A 338 -18.16 0.41 -9.39
CA LEU A 338 -16.98 0.72 -8.57
C LEU A 338 -15.69 0.42 -9.34
N PRO A 339 -14.58 1.12 -9.07
CA PRO A 339 -13.28 0.76 -9.63
C PRO A 339 -12.80 -0.58 -9.11
N ALA A 340 -11.99 -1.29 -9.90
CA ALA A 340 -11.26 -2.46 -9.40
C ALA A 340 -9.98 -1.98 -8.69
N GLU A 341 -9.81 -2.34 -7.43
CA GLU A 341 -8.65 -2.04 -6.59
C GLU A 341 -7.72 -3.24 -6.40
N LEU A 342 -8.19 -4.46 -6.65
CA LEU A 342 -7.36 -5.66 -6.66
C LEU A 342 -6.97 -5.99 -8.11
N SER A 343 -5.71 -6.32 -8.36
CA SER A 343 -5.28 -6.84 -9.66
C SER A 343 -5.61 -8.33 -9.81
N PRO A 344 -5.40 -8.91 -11.00
CA PRO A 344 -5.47 -10.35 -11.21
C PRO A 344 -4.58 -11.15 -10.24
N GLU A 345 -3.35 -10.70 -9.98
CA GLU A 345 -2.39 -11.41 -9.13
C GLU A 345 -2.84 -11.40 -7.67
N GLU A 346 -3.29 -10.27 -7.15
CA GLU A 346 -3.80 -10.20 -5.77
C GLU A 346 -5.13 -10.94 -5.61
N ALA A 347 -5.98 -10.88 -6.63
CA ALA A 347 -7.22 -11.66 -6.63
C ALA A 347 -6.92 -13.17 -6.72
N LYS A 348 -5.84 -13.57 -7.41
CA LYS A 348 -5.33 -14.94 -7.40
C LYS A 348 -4.86 -15.34 -6.01
N GLU A 349 -4.06 -14.51 -5.35
CA GLU A 349 -3.64 -14.77 -3.97
C GLU A 349 -4.85 -14.88 -3.02
N LEU A 350 -5.86 -14.03 -3.18
CA LEU A 350 -7.09 -14.09 -2.39
C LEU A 350 -7.93 -15.34 -2.70
N ALA A 351 -7.98 -15.80 -3.95
CA ALA A 351 -8.55 -17.10 -4.30
C ALA A 351 -7.77 -18.23 -3.62
N ASP A 352 -6.44 -18.18 -3.62
CA ASP A 352 -5.63 -19.15 -2.88
C ASP A 352 -6.02 -19.13 -1.40
N VAL A 353 -6.16 -17.97 -0.74
CA VAL A 353 -6.65 -17.90 0.65
C VAL A 353 -7.96 -18.66 0.81
N VAL A 354 -8.94 -18.43 -0.08
CA VAL A 354 -10.24 -19.11 -0.02
C VAL A 354 -10.10 -20.61 -0.20
N ILE A 355 -9.30 -21.07 -1.17
CA ILE A 355 -9.07 -22.51 -1.41
C ILE A 355 -8.40 -23.17 -0.20
N TYR A 356 -7.35 -22.55 0.34
CA TYR A 356 -6.61 -23.08 1.49
C TYR A 356 -7.47 -23.17 2.75
N THR A 357 -8.29 -22.15 3.01
CA THR A 357 -9.19 -22.10 4.18
C THR A 357 -10.46 -22.93 4.01
N HIS A 358 -10.84 -23.24 2.77
CA HIS A 358 -12.06 -23.95 2.45
C HIS A 358 -11.69 -25.30 1.83
N ARG A 359 -11.32 -26.28 2.67
CA ARG A 359 -10.87 -27.66 2.32
C ARG A 359 -11.78 -28.46 1.35
N LYS A 360 -12.88 -27.87 0.87
CA LYS A 360 -13.80 -28.43 -0.14
C LYS A 360 -13.63 -27.86 -1.55
N ALA A 361 -12.88 -26.77 -1.72
CA ALA A 361 -12.68 -26.17 -3.03
C ALA A 361 -11.67 -27.01 -3.84
N PRO A 362 -12.01 -27.50 -5.04
CA PRO A 362 -11.06 -28.19 -5.90
C PRO A 362 -9.88 -27.26 -6.21
N VAL A 363 -8.65 -27.74 -5.97
CA VAL A 363 -7.43 -26.97 -6.23
C VAL A 363 -7.14 -26.98 -7.73
N GLU A 364 -7.78 -26.09 -8.47
CA GLU A 364 -7.51 -25.94 -9.90
C GLU A 364 -6.28 -25.04 -10.12
N LYS A 365 -5.11 -25.67 -10.22
CA LYS A 365 -3.80 -24.97 -10.21
C LYS A 365 -3.52 -24.09 -11.44
N ASN A 366 -4.29 -24.20 -12.52
CA ASN A 366 -3.92 -23.63 -13.84
C ASN A 366 -4.84 -22.51 -14.36
N GLY A 367 -5.74 -21.96 -13.54
CA GLY A 367 -6.65 -20.92 -14.03
C GLY A 367 -5.99 -19.57 -14.28
N LYS A 368 -6.64 -18.80 -15.17
CA LYS A 368 -6.26 -17.42 -15.50
C LYS A 368 -7.37 -16.46 -15.11
N MET A 369 -6.99 -15.36 -14.47
CA MET A 369 -7.86 -14.20 -14.25
C MET A 369 -7.71 -13.22 -15.41
N ASP A 370 -8.45 -13.47 -16.49
CA ASP A 370 -8.31 -12.71 -17.74
C ASP A 370 -9.39 -11.65 -17.95
N SER A 371 -10.48 -11.74 -17.17
CA SER A 371 -11.68 -10.93 -17.36
C SER A 371 -12.31 -10.53 -16.03
N LEU A 372 -12.94 -9.35 -16.06
CA LEU A 372 -13.81 -8.89 -14.98
C LEU A 372 -15.25 -9.25 -15.32
N VAL A 373 -16.02 -9.63 -14.31
CA VAL A 373 -17.48 -9.72 -14.36
C VAL A 373 -18.04 -8.60 -13.50
N LEU A 374 -18.90 -7.78 -14.10
CA LEU A 374 -19.61 -6.70 -13.43
C LEU A 374 -20.95 -7.23 -12.96
N ILE A 375 -21.08 -7.39 -11.64
CA ILE A 375 -22.24 -7.99 -10.99
C ILE A 375 -23.18 -6.87 -10.50
N PRO A 376 -24.49 -6.92 -10.80
CA PRO A 376 -25.45 -5.90 -10.44
C PRO A 376 -25.91 -6.05 -8.99
N PHE A 377 -25.85 -4.95 -8.27
CA PHE A 377 -26.34 -4.81 -6.91
C PHE A 377 -27.40 -3.72 -6.85
N ARG A 378 -28.35 -3.89 -5.92
CA ARG A 378 -29.29 -2.84 -5.53
C ARG A 378 -29.03 -2.44 -4.10
N ARG A 379 -29.22 -1.16 -3.82
CA ARG A 379 -29.10 -0.65 -2.45
C ARG A 379 -30.35 -1.04 -1.65
N MET A 380 -30.16 -1.78 -0.56
CA MET A 380 -31.21 -2.14 0.39
C MET A 380 -30.76 -1.71 1.79
N GLY A 381 -31.24 -0.53 2.21
CA GLY A 381 -30.82 0.08 3.47
C GLY A 381 -29.30 0.38 3.51
N PRO A 382 -28.55 -0.15 4.50
CA PRO A 382 -27.11 0.06 4.64
C PRO A 382 -26.27 -0.84 3.70
N ASP A 383 -26.90 -1.78 3.00
CA ASP A 383 -26.22 -2.82 2.23
C ASP A 383 -26.46 -2.68 0.72
N LEU A 384 -25.53 -3.23 -0.04
CA LEU A 384 -25.71 -3.59 -1.44
C LEU A 384 -26.03 -5.07 -1.51
N VAL A 385 -27.16 -5.43 -2.14
CA VAL A 385 -27.60 -6.82 -2.28
C VAL A 385 -27.54 -7.21 -3.76
N ASP A 386 -26.85 -8.30 -4.09
CA ASP A 386 -26.74 -8.74 -5.48
C ASP A 386 -28.06 -9.32 -6.00
N HIS A 387 -28.30 -9.17 -7.30
CA HIS A 387 -29.57 -9.54 -7.90
C HIS A 387 -29.81 -11.06 -8.02
N TYR A 388 -28.77 -11.88 -8.00
CA TYR A 388 -28.87 -13.30 -8.34
C TYR A 388 -28.97 -14.19 -7.10
N HIS A 389 -28.14 -13.92 -6.09
CA HIS A 389 -28.00 -14.76 -4.90
C HIS A 389 -28.48 -14.07 -3.63
N GLY A 390 -28.83 -12.77 -3.70
CA GLY A 390 -29.27 -12.00 -2.53
C GLY A 390 -28.17 -11.81 -1.47
N LEU A 391 -26.90 -11.99 -1.83
CA LEU A 391 -25.79 -11.81 -0.92
C LEU A 391 -25.53 -10.31 -0.71
N ALA A 392 -25.35 -9.94 0.55
CA ALA A 392 -25.17 -8.56 0.97
C ALA A 392 -23.70 -8.17 1.17
N VAL A 393 -23.39 -6.94 0.76
CA VAL A 393 -22.12 -6.24 0.98
C VAL A 393 -22.41 -4.91 1.68
N PRO A 394 -21.91 -4.68 2.91
CA PRO A 394 -22.19 -3.45 3.63
C PRO A 394 -21.49 -2.25 3.00
N VAL A 395 -22.25 -1.18 2.73
CA VAL A 395 -21.73 0.05 2.09
C VAL A 395 -20.65 0.70 2.96
N SER A 396 -20.81 0.64 4.29
CA SER A 396 -19.84 1.16 5.26
C SER A 396 -18.46 0.47 5.17
N GLY A 397 -18.42 -0.76 4.65
CA GLY A 397 -17.22 -1.55 4.45
C GLY A 397 -16.45 -1.22 3.17
N LEU A 398 -17.05 -0.47 2.23
CA LEU A 398 -16.44 -0.16 0.94
C LEU A 398 -15.44 1.02 1.04
N ASN A 399 -14.39 0.99 0.22
CA ASN A 399 -13.43 2.09 0.12
C ASN A 399 -13.99 3.29 -0.65
N ALA A 400 -14.94 3.05 -1.56
CA ALA A 400 -15.56 4.08 -2.36
C ALA A 400 -16.64 4.83 -1.56
N ARG A 401 -16.65 6.16 -1.67
CA ARG A 401 -17.83 6.95 -1.29
C ARG A 401 -18.86 6.81 -2.40
N MET A 402 -19.98 6.15 -2.09
CA MET A 402 -21.12 6.12 -2.99
C MET A 402 -21.86 7.45 -2.86
N SER A 403 -21.79 8.26 -3.92
CA SER A 403 -22.54 9.53 -4.02
C SER A 403 -23.95 9.31 -4.56
#